data_AF-A0A4Y2NHD4-F1
#
_entry.id   AF-A0A4Y2NHD4-F1
#
_cell.length_a   1.000
_cell.length_b   1.000
_cell.length_c   1.000
_cell.angle_alpha   90.00
_cell.angle_beta   90.00
_cell.angle_gamma   90.00
#
_symmetry.space_group_name_H-M   'P 1'
#
loop_
_entity.id
_entity.type
_entity.pdbx_description
1 polymer ?
#
loop_
_entity_poly.entity_id
_entity_poly.type
_entity_poly.pdbx_seq_one_letter_code
_entity_poly.pdbx_strand_id
1 'polypeptide(L)'
;MNSRRGLATSLLFVCKSCGYSSSSMTSYVSQNGYDINTRLVYGMRCIGKGKCAARTLCVVRNLPSPPAKFERLNSSLCRALSSACSKSMLKAIEGAVSRNDNSRDITVARDGTWQKRGHTSINGVITATSLDTGKIIDFECLCKYCFTCKNKSNDCKDCQKG
;
A
#
# COMPACT_ATOMS: atom_id res chain seq x y z
N MET A 1 8.85 8.81 31.47
CA MET A 1 9.17 9.35 30.14
C MET A 1 9.37 8.22 29.14
N ASN A 2 8.32 7.81 28.42
CA ASN A 2 8.39 7.11 27.13
C ASN A 2 6.96 6.91 26.60
N SER A 3 6.31 8.01 26.21
CA SER A 3 4.99 8.00 25.55
C SER A 3 5.10 7.74 24.04
N ARG A 4 6.16 7.04 23.61
CA ARG A 4 6.45 6.76 22.19
C ARG A 4 5.47 5.73 21.64
N ARG A 5 4.88 6.02 20.47
CA ARG A 5 3.99 5.10 19.74
C ARG A 5 4.46 5.00 18.30
N GLY A 6 5.41 4.09 18.05
CA GLY A 6 6.13 4.01 16.77
C GLY A 6 7.03 5.23 16.60
N LEU A 7 6.88 5.94 15.48
CA LEU A 7 7.60 7.19 15.20
C LEU A 7 7.01 8.43 15.88
N ALA A 8 5.80 8.33 16.44
CA ALA A 8 5.19 9.44 17.17
C ALA A 8 5.71 9.51 18.61
N THR A 9 6.00 10.71 19.09
CA THR A 9 6.42 10.98 20.49
C THR A 9 5.69 12.19 21.05
N SER A 10 5.53 12.27 22.37
CA SER A 10 5.07 13.49 23.02
C SER A 10 6.25 14.42 23.26
N LEU A 11 6.09 15.69 22.94
CA LEU A 11 6.97 16.78 23.31
C LEU A 11 6.39 17.47 24.54
N LEU A 12 7.22 17.71 25.55
CA LEU A 12 6.87 18.48 26.74
C LEU A 12 7.62 19.81 26.68
N PHE A 13 6.88 20.90 26.65
CA PHE A 13 7.39 22.26 26.73
C PHE A 13 7.25 22.73 28.17
N VAL A 14 8.31 23.26 28.75
CA VAL A 14 8.33 23.78 30.12
C VAL A 14 8.91 25.19 30.10
N CYS A 15 8.13 26.18 30.52
CA CYS A 15 8.60 27.53 30.74
C CYS A 15 9.41 27.58 32.03
N LYS A 16 10.71 27.87 31.92
CA LYS A 16 11.59 27.96 33.10
C LYS A 16 11.23 29.15 34.01
N SER A 17 10.66 30.22 33.47
CA SER A 17 10.38 31.45 34.21
C SER A 17 9.12 31.36 35.07
N CYS A 18 8.04 30.75 34.57
CA CYS A 18 6.77 30.66 35.29
C CYS A 18 6.35 29.23 35.66
N GLY A 19 7.13 28.22 35.30
CA GLY A 19 6.83 26.81 35.58
C GLY A 19 5.71 26.21 34.74
N TYR A 20 5.05 26.99 33.87
CA TYR A 20 4.01 26.50 32.98
C TYR A 20 4.54 25.36 32.09
N SER A 21 3.76 24.29 31.95
CA SER A 21 4.10 23.20 31.05
C SER A 21 2.94 22.85 30.13
N SER A 22 3.27 22.50 28.89
CA SER A 22 2.33 22.00 27.90
C SER A 22 2.94 20.80 27.19
N SER A 23 2.10 19.90 26.66
CA SER A 23 2.60 18.79 25.87
C SER A 23 1.80 18.57 24.61
N SER A 24 2.44 18.04 23.57
CA SER A 24 1.82 17.79 22.28
C SER A 24 2.50 16.63 21.57
N MET A 25 1.72 15.83 20.85
CA MET A 25 2.27 14.74 20.05
C MET A 25 2.88 15.29 18.75
N THR A 26 3.98 14.70 18.30
CA THR A 26 4.65 15.05 17.03
C THR A 26 3.86 14.67 15.77
N SER A 27 2.74 13.97 15.94
CA SER A 27 1.85 13.55 14.85
C SER A 27 0.41 13.59 15.34
N TYR A 28 -0.51 13.97 14.45
CA TYR A 28 -1.93 13.84 14.72
C TYR A 28 -2.37 12.36 14.70
N VAL A 29 -3.49 12.08 15.36
CA VAL A 29 -4.11 10.76 15.40
C VAL A 29 -5.15 10.67 14.28
N SER A 30 -5.01 9.64 13.44
CA SER A 30 -6.01 9.23 12.46
C SER A 30 -6.77 7.98 12.95
N GLN A 31 -7.75 7.51 12.17
CA GLN A 31 -8.47 6.25 12.45
C GLN A 31 -7.53 5.05 12.65
N ASN A 32 -6.38 5.03 11.97
CA ASN A 32 -5.41 3.94 12.02
C ASN A 32 -4.30 4.15 13.06
N GLY A 33 -4.38 5.20 13.87
CA GLY A 33 -3.33 5.64 14.80
C GLY A 33 -2.58 6.86 14.28
N TYR A 34 -1.40 7.13 14.82
CA TYR A 34 -0.62 8.31 14.44
C TYR A 34 -0.26 8.30 12.95
N ASP A 35 -0.56 9.40 12.26
CA ASP A 35 -0.38 9.55 10.81
C ASP A 35 1.05 9.25 10.34
N ILE A 36 2.07 9.70 11.09
CA ILE A 36 3.48 9.42 10.77
C ILE A 36 3.79 7.93 10.64
N ASN A 37 3.10 7.08 11.42
CA ASN A 37 3.27 5.63 11.33
C ASN A 37 2.62 5.09 10.05
N THR A 38 1.42 5.57 9.70
CA THR A 38 0.74 5.21 8.45
C THR A 38 1.58 5.64 7.25
N ARG A 39 2.16 6.85 7.27
CA ARG A 39 3.05 7.34 6.20
C ARG A 39 4.32 6.51 6.05
N LEU A 40 4.94 6.07 7.14
CA LEU A 40 6.08 5.15 7.06
C LEU A 40 5.68 3.85 6.35
N VAL A 41 4.56 3.23 6.77
CA VAL A 41 4.10 1.97 6.15
C VAL A 41 3.74 2.19 4.68
N TYR A 42 3.05 3.29 4.35
CA TYR A 42 2.70 3.64 2.98
C TYR A 42 3.95 3.86 2.10
N GLY A 43 4.93 4.63 2.59
CA GLY A 43 6.18 4.86 1.87
C GLY A 43 6.96 3.56 1.61
N MET A 44 7.03 2.67 2.61
CA MET A 44 7.64 1.35 2.43
C MET A 44 6.91 0.52 1.36
N ARG A 45 5.56 0.56 1.35
CA ARG A 45 4.74 -0.12 0.35
C ARG A 45 5.01 0.40 -1.07
N CYS A 46 5.11 1.72 -1.26
CA CYS A 46 5.37 2.34 -2.56
C CYS A 46 6.71 1.88 -3.19
N ILE A 47 7.71 1.58 -2.37
CA ILE A 47 9.02 1.08 -2.82
C ILE A 47 9.13 -0.46 -2.78
N GLY A 48 8.02 -1.18 -2.58
CA GLY A 48 8.01 -2.64 -2.52
C GLY A 48 8.80 -3.21 -1.33
N LYS A 49 8.84 -2.49 -0.20
CA LYS A 49 9.55 -2.89 1.02
C LYS A 49 8.59 -3.10 2.20
N GLY A 50 8.97 -4.02 3.08
CA GLY A 50 8.20 -4.37 4.28
C GLY A 50 8.85 -3.89 5.59
N LYS A 51 8.31 -4.38 6.71
CA LYS A 51 8.74 -4.03 8.08
C LYS A 51 10.24 -4.18 8.32
N CYS A 52 10.89 -5.21 7.75
CA CYS A 52 12.32 -5.44 7.92
C CYS A 52 13.16 -4.27 7.37
N ALA A 53 12.86 -3.83 6.15
CA ALA A 53 13.53 -2.69 5.54
C ALA A 53 13.17 -1.37 6.26
N ALA A 54 11.92 -1.22 6.71
CA ALA A 54 11.52 -0.09 7.55
C ALA A 54 12.38 0.00 8.83
N ARG A 55 12.66 -1.16 9.46
CA ARG A 55 13.52 -1.23 10.65
C ARG A 55 14.94 -0.80 10.33
N THR A 56 15.52 -1.29 9.24
CA THR A 56 16.86 -0.87 8.79
C THR A 56 16.90 0.63 8.53
N LEU A 57 15.90 1.19 7.82
CA LEU A 57 15.80 2.62 7.57
C LEU A 57 15.78 3.42 8.89
N CYS A 58 14.94 3.00 9.85
CA CYS A 58 14.86 3.66 11.14
C CYS A 58 16.22 3.66 11.87
N VAL A 59 16.92 2.52 11.90
CA VAL A 59 18.24 2.42 12.53
C VAL A 59 19.26 3.34 11.85
N VAL A 60 19.35 3.31 10.51
CA VAL A 60 20.30 4.14 9.74
C VAL A 60 20.03 5.64 9.92
N ARG A 61 18.77 6.03 10.11
CA ARG A 61 18.36 7.43 10.33
C ARG A 61 18.33 7.84 11.79
N ASN A 62 18.81 6.99 12.71
CA ASN A 62 18.72 7.20 14.16
C ASN A 62 17.29 7.51 14.65
N LEU A 63 16.30 6.84 14.06
CA LEU A 63 14.88 6.94 14.41
C LEU A 63 14.47 5.79 15.33
N PRO A 64 13.39 5.97 16.12
CA PRO A 64 12.78 4.87 16.86
C PRO A 64 12.35 3.72 15.94
N SER A 65 12.19 2.53 16.53
CA SER A 65 11.70 1.36 15.80
C SER A 65 10.36 1.63 15.08
N PRO A 66 10.13 1.01 13.91
CA PRO A 66 8.84 1.07 13.22
C PRO A 66 7.66 0.72 14.15
N PRO A 67 6.43 1.17 13.84
CA PRO A 67 5.26 0.88 14.65
C PRO A 67 5.06 -0.63 14.85
N ALA A 68 4.78 -1.06 16.08
CA ALA A 68 4.53 -2.47 16.39
C ALA A 68 3.40 -3.06 15.52
N LYS A 69 2.36 -2.25 15.26
CA LYS A 69 1.19 -2.58 14.44
C LYS A 69 1.42 -2.41 12.92
N PHE A 70 2.66 -2.54 12.44
CA PHE A 70 3.01 -2.37 11.02
C PHE A 70 2.10 -3.16 10.07
N GLU A 71 1.89 -4.45 10.32
CA GLU A 71 1.07 -5.30 9.44
C GLU A 71 -0.41 -4.88 9.44
N ARG A 72 -0.95 -4.47 10.59
CA ARG A 72 -2.32 -3.94 10.67
C ARG A 72 -2.47 -2.66 9.84
N LEU A 73 -1.49 -1.77 9.91
CA LEU A 73 -1.46 -0.55 9.09
C LEU A 73 -1.37 -0.91 7.61
N ASN A 74 -0.51 -1.87 7.25
CA ASN A 74 -0.35 -2.33 5.87
C ASN A 74 -1.63 -2.94 5.29
N SER A 75 -2.34 -3.76 6.08
CA SER A 75 -3.64 -4.33 5.71
C SER A 75 -4.72 -3.25 5.56
N SER A 76 -4.74 -2.26 6.45
CA SER A 76 -5.67 -1.13 6.37
C SER A 76 -5.43 -0.29 5.11
N LEU A 77 -4.16 0.01 4.81
CA LEU A 77 -3.74 0.67 3.57
C LEU A 77 -4.13 -0.15 2.34
N CYS A 78 -3.97 -1.47 2.39
CA CYS A 78 -4.38 -2.36 1.30
C CYS A 78 -5.86 -2.17 0.97
N ARG A 79 -6.74 -2.23 1.99
CA ARG A 79 -8.18 -2.07 1.82
C ARG A 79 -8.55 -0.69 1.27
N ALA A 80 -7.95 0.36 1.83
CA ALA A 80 -8.21 1.74 1.38
C ALA A 80 -7.79 1.94 -0.08
N LEU A 81 -6.61 1.45 -0.46
CA LEU A 81 -6.11 1.54 -1.83
C LEU A 81 -6.94 0.70 -2.80
N SER A 82 -7.34 -0.52 -2.42
CA SER A 82 -8.23 -1.34 -3.23
C SER A 82 -9.57 -0.64 -3.48
N SER A 83 -10.17 -0.04 -2.44
CA SER A 83 -11.41 0.74 -2.61
C SER A 83 -11.24 1.94 -3.53
N ALA A 84 -10.13 2.69 -3.37
CA ALA A 84 -9.83 3.83 -4.23
C ALA A 84 -9.60 3.39 -5.69
N CYS A 85 -8.90 2.27 -5.89
CA CYS A 85 -8.67 1.67 -7.18
C CYS A 85 -9.98 1.27 -7.87
N SER A 86 -10.87 0.53 -7.19
CA SER A 86 -12.18 0.16 -7.73
C SER A 86 -13.01 1.38 -8.13
N LYS A 87 -13.06 2.42 -7.28
CA LYS A 87 -13.76 3.67 -7.61
C LYS A 87 -13.15 4.39 -8.81
N SER A 88 -11.82 4.38 -8.91
CA SER A 88 -11.11 4.99 -10.04
C SER A 88 -11.41 4.26 -11.35
N MET A 89 -11.41 2.92 -11.34
CA MET A 89 -11.71 2.11 -12.52
C MET A 89 -13.18 2.23 -12.93
N LEU A 90 -14.12 2.29 -11.99
CA LEU A 90 -15.54 2.57 -12.30
C LEU A 90 -15.70 3.90 -13.06
N LYS A 91 -15.05 4.97 -12.58
CA LYS A 91 -15.03 6.26 -13.27
C LYS A 91 -14.33 6.20 -14.63
N ALA A 92 -13.31 5.35 -14.77
CA ALA A 92 -12.64 5.14 -16.05
C ALA A 92 -13.58 4.46 -17.05
N ILE A 93 -14.35 3.45 -16.62
CA ILE A 93 -15.37 2.77 -17.42
C ILE A 93 -16.48 3.74 -17.82
N GLU A 94 -17.03 4.51 -16.88
CA GLU A 94 -18.05 5.53 -17.17
C GLU A 94 -17.56 6.54 -18.21
N GLY A 95 -16.32 7.02 -18.06
CA GLY A 95 -15.69 7.91 -19.02
C GLY A 95 -15.44 7.27 -20.39
N ALA A 96 -15.12 5.97 -20.44
CA ALA A 96 -14.95 5.25 -21.69
C ALA A 96 -16.28 5.05 -22.43
N VAL A 97 -17.33 4.62 -21.72
CA VAL A 97 -18.69 4.46 -22.28
C VAL A 97 -19.23 5.78 -22.81
N SER A 98 -19.07 6.87 -22.04
CA SER A 98 -19.49 8.20 -22.48
C SER A 98 -18.76 8.68 -23.74
N ARG A 99 -17.51 8.28 -23.94
CA ARG A 99 -16.70 8.67 -25.12
C ARG A 99 -16.98 7.78 -26.34
N ASN A 100 -17.56 6.60 -26.11
CA ASN A 100 -17.93 5.61 -27.12
C ASN A 100 -19.43 5.67 -27.44
N ASP A 101 -20.01 6.87 -27.55
CA ASP A 101 -21.43 7.09 -27.85
C ASP A 101 -22.42 6.29 -26.97
N ASN A 102 -22.08 6.15 -25.68
CA ASN A 102 -22.80 5.34 -24.69
C ASN A 102 -22.83 3.82 -24.97
N SER A 103 -22.00 3.34 -25.90
CA SER A 103 -21.78 1.91 -26.13
C SER A 103 -20.86 1.31 -25.06
N ARG A 104 -21.20 0.08 -24.65
CA ARG A 104 -20.42 -0.71 -23.68
C ARG A 104 -19.37 -1.60 -24.34
N ASP A 105 -19.32 -1.64 -25.66
CA ASP A 105 -18.27 -2.33 -26.41
C ASP A 105 -17.01 -1.48 -26.44
N ILE A 106 -16.21 -1.58 -25.37
CA ILE A 106 -14.98 -0.83 -25.19
C ILE A 106 -13.79 -1.61 -25.74
N THR A 107 -13.05 -1.02 -26.67
CA THR A 107 -11.78 -1.58 -27.14
C THR A 107 -10.68 -1.29 -26.12
N VAL A 108 -9.88 -2.31 -25.78
CA VAL A 108 -8.81 -2.20 -24.80
C VAL A 108 -7.45 -2.63 -25.35
N ALA A 109 -6.40 -1.92 -24.93
CA ALA A 109 -5.03 -2.42 -24.97
C ALA A 109 -4.74 -3.18 -23.68
N ARG A 110 -4.13 -4.36 -23.80
CA ARG A 110 -3.66 -5.13 -22.65
C ARG A 110 -2.13 -5.01 -22.57
N ASP A 111 -1.64 -4.54 -21.44
CA ASP A 111 -0.21 -4.46 -21.15
C ASP A 111 0.11 -5.20 -19.85
N GLY A 112 1.35 -5.66 -19.71
CA GLY A 112 1.81 -6.42 -18.57
C GLY A 112 3.17 -5.96 -18.09
N THR A 113 3.38 -6.00 -16.78
CA THR A 113 4.67 -5.74 -16.15
C THR A 113 5.05 -6.86 -15.19
N TRP A 114 6.34 -7.12 -15.07
CA TRP A 114 6.91 -8.17 -14.22
C TRP A 114 7.93 -7.57 -13.28
N GLN A 115 7.97 -8.08 -12.05
CA GLN A 115 8.92 -7.60 -11.03
C GLN A 115 10.39 -7.74 -11.45
N LYS A 116 10.72 -8.78 -12.23
CA LYS A 116 12.07 -9.04 -12.74
C LYS A 116 12.03 -9.25 -14.24
N ARG A 117 13.08 -8.81 -14.94
CA ARG A 117 13.28 -9.12 -16.36
C ARG A 117 13.57 -10.61 -16.55
N GLY A 118 13.12 -11.16 -17.68
CA GLY A 118 13.32 -12.57 -18.03
C GLY A 118 12.31 -13.52 -17.37
N HIS A 119 12.51 -14.83 -17.57
CA HIS A 119 11.56 -15.87 -17.15
C HIS A 119 11.57 -16.18 -15.64
N THR A 120 12.28 -15.39 -14.82
CA THR A 120 12.44 -15.61 -13.38
C THR A 120 11.53 -14.75 -12.49
N SER A 121 10.59 -14.02 -13.08
CA SER A 121 9.68 -13.20 -12.28
C SER A 121 8.65 -14.05 -11.53
N ILE A 122 8.50 -13.75 -10.24
CA ILE A 122 7.51 -14.39 -9.37
C ILE A 122 6.20 -13.60 -9.38
N ASN A 123 6.27 -12.28 -9.52
CA ASN A 123 5.12 -11.40 -9.51
C ASN A 123 4.97 -10.71 -10.87
N GLY A 124 3.73 -10.55 -11.31
CA GLY A 124 3.37 -9.80 -12.50
C GLY A 124 2.05 -9.06 -12.29
N VAL A 125 1.80 -8.05 -13.11
CA VAL A 125 0.52 -7.34 -13.17
C VAL A 125 0.17 -7.17 -14.64
N ILE A 126 -1.07 -7.48 -14.99
CA ILE A 126 -1.65 -7.25 -16.31
C ILE A 126 -2.71 -6.17 -16.15
N THR A 127 -2.75 -5.20 -17.06
CA THR A 127 -3.73 -4.11 -17.07
C THR A 127 -4.47 -4.08 -18.39
N ALA A 128 -5.78 -3.83 -18.35
CA ALA A 128 -6.61 -3.50 -19.50
C ALA A 128 -6.87 -1.98 -19.51
N THR A 129 -6.43 -1.33 -20.58
CA THR A 129 -6.50 0.11 -20.76
C THR A 129 -7.43 0.43 -21.91
N SER A 130 -8.47 1.24 -21.68
CA SER A 130 -9.36 1.72 -22.74
C SER A 130 -8.56 2.50 -23.79
N LEU A 131 -8.69 2.14 -25.06
CA LEU A 131 -8.00 2.84 -26.15
C LEU A 131 -8.46 4.30 -26.28
N ASP A 132 -9.76 4.54 -26.11
CA ASP A 132 -10.35 5.87 -26.34
C ASP A 132 -9.97 6.90 -25.28
N THR A 133 -9.72 6.44 -24.05
CA THR A 133 -9.45 7.31 -22.89
C THR A 133 -8.02 7.21 -22.34
N GLY A 134 -7.29 6.14 -22.68
CA GLY A 134 -5.99 5.83 -22.09
C GLY A 134 -6.05 5.48 -20.60
N LYS A 135 -7.23 5.21 -20.05
CA LYS A 135 -7.40 4.88 -18.62
C LYS A 135 -7.50 3.38 -18.40
N ILE A 136 -6.93 2.92 -17.29
CA ILE A 136 -7.05 1.52 -16.85
C ILE A 136 -8.48 1.27 -16.37
N ILE A 137 -9.14 0.27 -16.96
CA ILE A 137 -10.50 -0.14 -16.61
C ILE A 137 -10.52 -1.46 -15.83
N ASP A 138 -9.47 -2.27 -15.94
CA ASP A 138 -9.31 -3.51 -15.18
C ASP A 138 -7.82 -3.88 -15.03
N PHE A 139 -7.50 -4.69 -14.02
CA PHE A 139 -6.16 -5.25 -13.84
C PHE A 139 -6.20 -6.59 -13.10
N GLU A 140 -5.17 -7.41 -13.32
CA GLU A 140 -4.97 -8.67 -12.64
C GLU A 140 -3.54 -8.77 -12.10
N CYS A 141 -3.41 -9.09 -10.81
CA CYS A 141 -2.13 -9.38 -10.18
C CYS A 141 -1.84 -10.88 -10.23
N LEU A 142 -0.72 -11.25 -10.84
CA LEU A 142 -0.24 -12.62 -10.96
C LEU A 142 0.89 -12.89 -9.98
N CYS A 143 0.84 -14.04 -9.31
CA CYS A 143 1.88 -14.50 -8.39
C CYS A 143 2.16 -15.99 -8.61
N LYS A 144 3.39 -16.34 -9.02
CA LYS A 144 3.87 -17.73 -9.11
C LYS A 144 4.23 -18.33 -7.75
N TYR A 145 4.15 -17.55 -6.67
CA TYR A 145 4.46 -18.00 -5.33
C TYR A 145 3.20 -18.09 -4.48
N CYS A 146 2.92 -19.30 -3.99
CA CYS A 146 1.86 -19.53 -3.02
C CYS A 146 2.48 -19.88 -1.66
N PHE A 147 2.21 -19.05 -0.65
CA PHE A 147 2.66 -19.30 0.71
C PHE A 147 2.04 -20.59 1.29
N THR A 148 0.80 -20.90 0.90
CA THR A 148 0.12 -22.13 1.29
C THR A 148 0.80 -23.36 0.68
N CYS A 149 1.14 -23.35 -0.61
CA CYS A 149 1.83 -24.46 -1.27
C CYS A 149 3.24 -24.69 -0.72
N LYS A 150 3.95 -23.62 -0.32
CA LYS A 150 5.27 -23.77 0.28
C LYS A 150 5.22 -24.50 1.63
N ASN A 151 4.16 -24.28 2.40
CA ASN A 151 4.03 -24.80 3.76
C ASN A 151 3.22 -26.10 3.85
N LYS A 152 2.59 -26.54 2.76
CA LYS A 152 1.87 -27.82 2.67
C LYS A 152 2.33 -28.58 1.43
N SER A 153 3.02 -29.70 1.64
CA SER A 153 3.28 -30.66 0.58
C SER A 153 1.94 -31.30 0.15
N ASN A 154 1.51 -30.97 -1.07
CA ASN A 154 0.67 -31.78 -1.97
C ASN A 154 -0.83 -31.52 -2.15
N ASP A 155 -1.47 -30.51 -1.54
CA ASP A 155 -2.92 -30.27 -1.81
C ASP A 155 -3.29 -28.78 -1.91
N CYS A 156 -2.89 -28.11 -2.99
CA CYS A 156 -3.46 -26.80 -3.34
C CYS A 156 -4.01 -26.83 -4.77
N LYS A 157 -5.28 -27.20 -4.90
CA LYS A 157 -5.99 -27.29 -6.18
C LYS A 157 -6.31 -25.92 -6.80
N ASP A 158 -6.15 -24.84 -6.04
CA ASP A 158 -6.50 -23.47 -6.48
C ASP A 158 -5.36 -22.72 -7.18
N CYS A 159 -4.14 -23.26 -7.20
CA CYS A 159 -2.97 -22.60 -7.81
C CYS A 159 -2.72 -23.00 -9.28
N GLN A 160 -3.66 -23.71 -9.93
CA GLN A 160 -3.51 -24.19 -11.31
C GLN A 160 -4.00 -23.23 -12.40
N LYS A 161 -4.36 -21.99 -12.05
CA LYS A 161 -4.78 -20.99 -13.05
C LYS A 161 -3.70 -19.93 -13.23
N GLY A 162 -2.85 -20.15 -14.21
CA GLY A 162 -1.87 -19.23 -14.76
C GLY A 162 -1.49 -19.68 -16.16
#